data_AF-A0A382PW33-F1
#
_entry.id   AF-A0A382PW33-F1
#
_cell.length_a   1.000
_cell.length_b   1.000
_cell.length_c   1.000
_cell.angle_alpha   90.00
_cell.angle_beta   90.00
_cell.angle_gamma   90.00
#
_symmetry.space_group_name_H-M   'P 1'
#
loop_
_entity.id
_entity.type
_entity.pdbx_description
1 polymer ?
#
loop_
_entity_poly.entity_id
_entity_poly.type
_entity_poly.pdbx_seq_one_letter_code
_entity_poly.pdbx_strand_id
1 'polypeptide(L)'
;MKILIPPSEGKAKIQKPQDTLFQDTDFVFEKYVKQVVRLLNLIDNEDLKSIYGTSQEKAEAFHRQNEDIFNSRCDYAINRYTGVVYE
;
A
#
# COMPACT_ATOMS: atom_id res chain seq x y z
N MET A 1 -15.80 20.21 11.19
CA MET A 1 -16.40 19.02 10.54
C MET A 1 -15.26 18.19 9.97
N LYS A 2 -15.30 16.84 10.08
CA LYS A 2 -14.32 15.93 9.47
C LYS A 2 -15.06 14.99 8.54
N ILE A 3 -14.53 14.78 7.34
CA ILE A 3 -15.07 13.85 6.34
C ILE A 3 -14.14 12.64 6.30
N LEU A 4 -14.70 11.45 6.40
CA LEU A 4 -13.97 10.19 6.28
C LEU A 4 -14.41 9.55 4.96
N ILE A 5 -13.44 9.26 4.10
CA ILE A 5 -13.65 8.53 2.84
C ILE A 5 -12.86 7.22 2.89
N PRO A 6 -13.42 6.12 2.36
CA PRO A 6 -12.70 4.85 2.30
C PRO A 6 -11.54 4.94 1.31
N PRO A 7 -10.43 4.22 1.54
CA PRO A 7 -9.41 4.03 0.51
C PRO A 7 -9.98 3.24 -0.68
N SER A 8 -9.27 3.25 -1.81
CA SER A 8 -9.58 2.42 -2.97
C SER A 8 -8.54 1.32 -3.18
N GLU A 9 -8.97 0.16 -3.68
CA GLU A 9 -8.07 -0.86 -4.21
C GLU A 9 -7.37 -0.37 -5.49
N GLY A 10 -8.09 0.41 -6.30
CA GLY A 10 -7.59 1.00 -7.53
C GLY A 10 -6.55 2.08 -7.24
N LYS A 11 -5.40 1.99 -7.94
CA LYS A 11 -4.31 2.96 -7.86
C LYS A 11 -3.99 3.50 -9.25
N ALA A 12 -4.00 4.83 -9.41
CA ALA A 12 -3.60 5.50 -10.64
C ALA A 12 -2.14 5.20 -10.98
N LYS A 13 -1.78 5.12 -12.26
CA LYS A 13 -0.36 5.10 -12.65
C LYS A 13 0.24 6.48 -12.39
N ILE A 14 1.22 6.56 -11.50
CA ILE A 14 1.93 7.82 -11.27
C ILE A 14 2.92 8.00 -12.40
N GLN A 15 2.76 9.06 -13.19
CA GLN A 15 3.71 9.38 -14.26
C GLN A 15 5.02 9.94 -13.70
N LYS A 16 4.96 10.60 -12.53
CA LYS A 16 6.11 11.19 -11.81
C LYS A 16 5.91 11.04 -10.30
N PRO A 17 6.32 9.91 -9.68
CA PRO A 17 6.31 9.79 -8.22
C PRO A 17 7.19 10.87 -7.59
N GLN A 18 6.89 11.23 -6.34
CA GLN A 18 7.80 12.09 -5.58
C GLN A 18 9.14 11.37 -5.42
N ASP A 19 10.22 12.13 -5.28
CA ASP A 19 11.53 11.55 -4.98
C ASP A 19 11.65 11.10 -3.51
N THR A 20 10.67 11.44 -2.68
CA THR A 20 10.57 11.05 -1.27
C THR A 20 10.22 9.57 -1.13
N LEU A 21 10.96 8.86 -0.28
CA LEU A 21 10.63 7.49 0.11
C LEU A 21 9.55 7.50 1.19
N PHE A 22 8.75 6.45 1.25
CA PHE A 22 7.67 6.36 2.22
C PHE A 22 8.15 6.48 3.68
N GLN A 23 9.33 5.94 4.00
CA GLN A 23 9.94 6.06 5.33
C GLN A 23 10.27 7.50 5.73
N ASP A 24 10.46 8.41 4.77
CA ASP A 24 10.86 9.80 5.01
C ASP A 24 9.66 10.76 5.16
N THR A 25 8.43 10.22 5.29
CA THR A 25 7.19 11.02 5.29
C THR A 25 6.72 11.46 6.69
N ASP A 26 7.43 11.11 7.76
CA ASP A 26 7.09 11.41 9.16
C ASP A 26 5.61 11.13 9.53
N PHE A 27 5.03 10.10 8.94
CA PHE A 27 3.61 9.81 9.10
C PHE A 27 3.27 9.30 10.51
N VAL A 28 2.17 9.80 11.07
CA VAL A 28 1.77 9.60 12.48
C VAL A 28 1.60 8.13 12.92
N PHE A 29 1.44 7.21 11.98
CA PHE A 29 1.19 5.78 12.25
C PHE A 29 2.41 4.88 11.99
N GLU A 30 3.61 5.43 11.90
CA GLU A 30 4.85 4.69 11.59
C GLU A 30 5.03 3.41 12.41
N LYS A 31 4.86 3.51 13.73
CA LYS A 31 4.94 2.38 14.65
C LYS A 31 4.00 1.23 14.27
N TYR A 32 2.78 1.54 13.86
CA TYR A 32 1.78 0.53 13.51
C TYR A 32 2.05 -0.08 12.14
N VAL A 33 2.46 0.74 11.16
CA VAL A 33 2.82 0.22 9.83
C VAL A 33 4.03 -0.70 9.91
N LYS A 34 5.05 -0.37 10.72
CA LYS A 34 6.18 -1.28 11.00
C LYS A 34 5.74 -2.63 11.58
N GLN A 35 4.74 -2.63 12.46
CA GLN A 35 4.19 -3.87 13.02
C GLN A 35 3.47 -4.70 11.95
N VAL A 36 2.68 -4.07 11.09
CA VAL A 36 2.00 -4.74 9.97
C VAL A 36 3.02 -5.36 9.02
N VAL A 37 4.05 -4.61 8.60
CA VAL A 37 5.10 -5.13 7.71
C VAL A 37 5.84 -6.30 8.35
N ARG A 38 6.16 -6.24 9.66
CA ARG A 38 6.77 -7.37 10.36
C ARG A 38 5.88 -8.62 10.35
N LEU A 39 4.56 -8.47 10.48
CA LEU A 39 3.62 -9.59 10.40
C LEU A 39 3.53 -10.14 8.98
N LEU A 40 3.57 -9.28 7.96
CA LEU A 40 3.58 -9.71 6.55
C LEU A 40 4.78 -10.61 6.25
N ASN A 41 5.97 -10.26 6.73
CA ASN A 41 7.21 -11.04 6.53
C ASN A 41 7.17 -12.45 7.18
N LEU A 42 6.15 -12.78 7.98
CA LEU A 42 5.96 -14.09 8.60
C LEU A 42 4.97 -14.99 7.81
N ILE A 43 4.35 -14.46 6.76
CA ILE A 43 3.32 -15.17 5.98
C ILE A 43 4.01 -16.00 4.90
N ASP A 44 3.65 -17.28 4.81
CA ASP A 44 4.14 -18.16 3.76
C ASP A 44 3.45 -17.88 2.41
N ASN A 45 4.20 -18.04 1.31
CA ASN A 45 3.75 -17.72 -0.04
C ASN A 45 2.50 -18.51 -0.49
N GLU A 46 2.26 -19.68 0.09
CA GLU A 46 1.14 -20.56 -0.23
C GLU A 46 -0.22 -19.98 0.17
N ASP A 47 -0.25 -19.08 1.17
CA ASP A 47 -1.50 -18.51 1.71
C ASP A 47 -1.94 -17.21 1.01
N LEU A 48 -1.06 -16.60 0.20
CA LEU A 48 -1.23 -15.24 -0.30
C LEU A 48 -2.47 -15.04 -1.17
N LYS A 49 -2.84 -16.05 -1.98
CA LYS A 49 -4.05 -15.97 -2.82
C LYS A 49 -5.32 -15.73 -2.00
N SER A 50 -5.44 -16.42 -0.86
CA SER A 50 -6.60 -16.33 0.02
C SER A 50 -6.65 -14.99 0.76
N ILE A 51 -5.49 -14.48 1.15
CA ILE A 51 -5.32 -13.22 1.90
C ILE A 51 -5.61 -12.01 1.01
N TYR A 52 -5.03 -11.99 -0.19
CA TYR A 52 -5.16 -10.86 -1.12
C TYR A 52 -6.41 -10.94 -2.02
N GLY A 53 -7.08 -12.08 -2.10
CA GLY A 53 -8.32 -12.23 -2.88
C GLY A 53 -8.14 -12.08 -4.39
N THR A 54 -6.95 -12.34 -4.92
CA THR A 54 -6.59 -12.14 -6.34
C THR A 54 -5.83 -13.35 -6.90
N SER A 55 -5.32 -13.30 -8.13
CA SER A 55 -4.49 -14.39 -8.67
C SER A 55 -3.17 -14.53 -7.89
N GLN A 56 -2.58 -15.72 -7.86
CA GLN A 56 -1.33 -15.98 -7.13
C GLN A 56 -0.23 -14.98 -7.52
N GLU A 57 -0.01 -14.79 -8.82
CA GLU A 57 0.99 -13.85 -9.35
C GLU A 57 0.77 -12.42 -8.86
N LYS A 58 -0.48 -11.94 -8.86
CA LYS A 58 -0.82 -10.60 -8.36
C LYS A 58 -0.66 -10.52 -6.84
N ALA A 59 -1.05 -11.57 -6.12
CA ALA A 59 -0.94 -11.63 -4.66
C ALA A 59 0.54 -11.56 -4.22
N GLU A 60 1.41 -12.32 -4.86
CA GLU A 60 2.86 -12.27 -4.62
C GLU A 60 3.46 -10.91 -4.98
N ALA A 61 3.04 -10.30 -6.09
CA ALA A 61 3.49 -8.97 -6.47
C ALA A 61 3.07 -7.91 -5.44
N PHE A 62 1.83 -7.96 -4.95
CA PHE A 62 1.36 -7.07 -3.88
C PHE A 62 2.06 -7.33 -2.55
N HIS A 63 2.30 -8.61 -2.22
CA HIS A 63 3.00 -8.98 -1.01
C HIS A 63 4.41 -8.39 -0.98
N ARG A 64 5.21 -8.62 -2.03
CA ARG A 64 6.56 -8.04 -2.15
C ARG A 64 6.54 -6.50 -2.09
N GLN A 65 5.58 -5.85 -2.73
CA GLN A 65 5.43 -4.39 -2.64
C GLN A 65 5.12 -3.90 -1.22
N ASN A 66 4.33 -4.65 -0.46
CA ASN A 66 3.98 -4.30 0.91
C ASN A 66 5.14 -4.56 1.89
N GLU A 67 5.91 -5.63 1.67
CA GLU A 67 7.14 -5.90 2.45
C GLU A 67 8.18 -4.79 2.25
N ASP A 68 8.32 -4.28 1.02
CA ASP A 68 9.30 -3.25 0.63
C ASP A 68 8.76 -1.81 0.70
N ILE A 69 7.63 -1.59 1.40
CA ILE A 69 6.93 -0.29 1.37
C ILE A 69 7.81 0.88 1.83
N PHE A 70 8.72 0.66 2.79
CA PHE A 70 9.58 1.72 3.33
C PHE A 70 10.66 2.20 2.36
N ASN A 71 11.09 1.35 1.43
CA ASN A 71 12.06 1.70 0.38
C ASN A 71 11.37 2.17 -0.91
N SER A 72 10.04 2.16 -0.94
CA SER A 72 9.26 2.56 -2.10
C SER A 72 9.07 4.08 -2.13
N ARG A 73 9.20 4.66 -3.33
CA ARG A 73 8.76 6.04 -3.59
C ARG A 73 7.25 6.15 -3.43
N CYS A 74 6.78 7.28 -2.90
CA CYS A 74 5.37 7.51 -2.66
C CYS A 74 4.85 8.80 -3.31
N ASP A 75 3.55 9.04 -3.12
CA ASP A 75 2.85 10.26 -3.50
C ASP A 75 1.64 10.39 -2.56
N TYR A 76 0.96 11.54 -2.58
CA TYR A 76 -0.21 11.79 -1.75
C TYR A 76 -1.33 10.78 -2.05
N ALA A 77 -1.94 10.24 -0.99
CA ALA A 77 -2.99 9.22 -1.10
C ALA A 77 -4.17 9.64 -2.00
N ILE A 78 -4.55 10.93 -1.96
CA ILE A 78 -5.63 11.49 -2.78
C ILE A 78 -5.33 11.45 -4.29
N ASN A 79 -4.06 11.48 -4.68
CA ASN A 79 -3.63 11.37 -6.09
C ASN A 79 -3.51 9.90 -6.54
N ARG A 80 -3.49 8.96 -5.58
CA ARG A 80 -3.27 7.54 -5.84
C ARG A 80 -4.58 6.81 -6.03
N TYR A 81 -5.54 7.01 -5.14
CA TYR A 81 -6.78 6.26 -5.16
C TYR A 81 -7.66 6.63 -6.36
N THR A 82 -8.28 5.62 -6.99
CA THR A 82 -9.18 5.78 -8.14
C THR A 82 -10.54 5.13 -7.91
N GLY A 83 -11.51 5.39 -8.77
CA GLY A 83 -12.86 4.79 -8.72
C GLY A 83 -13.89 5.76 -8.17
N VAL A 84 -15.13 5.30 -8.02
CA VAL A 84 -16.34 6.14 -7.86
C VAL A 84 -16.27 7.19 -6.74
N VAL A 85 -15.56 6.92 -5.64
CA VAL A 85 -15.41 7.88 -4.52
C VAL A 85 -14.42 9.00 -4.83
N TYR A 86 -13.52 8.76 -5.79
CA TYR A 86 -12.39 9.63 -6.16
C TYR A 86 -12.54 10.25 -7.56
N GLU A 87 -13.72 10.09 -8.19
CA GLU A 87 -14.11 10.65 -9.49
C GLU A 87 -14.95 11.93 -9.33
#